data_AF-A0AAD3CJ55-F1
#
_entry.id   AF-A0AAD3CJ55-F1
#
_cell.length_a   1.000
_cell.length_b   1.000
_cell.length_c   1.000
_cell.angle_alpha   90.00
_cell.angle_beta   90.00
_cell.angle_gamma   90.00
#
_symmetry.space_group_name_H-M   'P 1'
#
loop_
_entity.id
_entity.type
_entity.pdbx_description
1 polymer ?
#
loop_
_entity_poly.entity_id
_entity_poly.type
_entity_poly.pdbx_seq_one_letter_code
_entity_poly.pdbx_strand_id
1 'polypeptide(L)'
;MERRRQKRTFRLPPILKNLNLRQSYKFPKKSEAQNSKQHYLEQTSRSEKLRHVIETFGLTDKQVERFHKSFFRCQNQENRTEYSDCITITSIFKAIDEIPSKITIQMLLKSKTGDCICFDEFVVMILSFCLMSKVEILKEAFDYCDEDGSGFIDENEFKVLLHTVNQVPLFPRNFTNALQIADENGDGVIDFDEFKALHRRFPIMLFPIFLLQEKLQAFTLGEQSWVEIGERVERGRTRWRYTQLHGMNPPSQKKLIRRVTKLPRLADHDKVRAIRQGRI
;
A
#
# COMPACT_ATOMS: atom_id res chain seq x y z
N MET A 1 22.40 10.02 28.84
CA MET A 1 22.71 9.61 27.45
C MET A 1 21.41 9.50 26.68
N GLU A 2 20.97 10.60 26.08
CA GLU A 2 19.73 10.71 25.29
C GLU A 2 19.84 9.86 24.01
N ARG A 3 19.13 8.73 23.94
CA ARG A 3 19.00 7.96 22.71
C ARG A 3 18.04 8.69 21.77
N ARG A 4 18.62 9.36 20.76
CA ARG A 4 17.89 9.98 19.64
C ARG A 4 16.99 8.93 18.99
N ARG A 5 15.67 9.01 19.21
CA ARG A 5 14.66 8.38 18.36
C ARG A 5 14.91 8.80 16.92
N GLN A 6 15.50 7.91 16.10
CA GLN A 6 15.47 8.10 14.65
C GLN A 6 14.00 8.08 14.25
N LYS A 7 13.47 9.26 13.89
CA LYS A 7 12.14 9.40 13.30
C LYS A 7 12.10 8.46 12.10
N ARG A 8 11.31 7.37 12.21
CA ARG A 8 11.08 6.36 11.16
C ARG A 8 10.51 7.09 9.94
N THR A 9 11.39 7.44 9.01
CA THR A 9 11.06 8.18 7.80
C THR A 9 10.66 7.20 6.72
N PHE A 10 9.44 7.40 6.22
CA PHE A 10 8.89 6.85 4.99
C PHE A 10 9.96 6.58 3.92
N ARG A 11 10.20 5.30 3.54
CA ARG A 11 10.99 4.96 2.35
C ARG A 11 10.16 5.09 1.09
N LEU A 12 9.74 6.32 0.91
CA LEU A 12 9.30 6.90 -0.32
C LEU A 12 10.41 6.62 -1.39
N PRO A 13 10.09 6.20 -2.63
CA PRO A 13 11.08 6.09 -3.70
C PRO A 13 11.98 7.34 -3.69
N PRO A 14 13.29 7.26 -3.97
CA PRO A 14 14.20 8.42 -3.82
C PRO A 14 13.68 9.74 -4.42
N ILE A 15 12.89 9.67 -5.49
CA ILE A 15 12.20 10.79 -6.17
C ILE A 15 11.16 11.52 -5.32
N LEU A 16 10.56 10.86 -4.34
CA LEU A 16 9.48 11.42 -3.53
C LEU A 16 9.98 11.83 -2.13
N LYS A 17 11.21 11.45 -1.72
CA LYS A 17 11.79 11.69 -0.38
C LYS A 17 11.85 13.16 0.08
N ASN A 18 11.64 14.13 -0.82
CA ASN A 18 11.70 15.57 -0.57
C ASN A 18 10.34 16.28 -0.60
N LEU A 19 9.21 15.58 -0.43
CA LEU A 19 7.88 16.21 -0.40
C LEU A 19 7.59 16.88 0.96
N ASN A 20 8.26 17.99 1.24
CA ASN A 20 7.98 18.87 2.39
C ASN A 20 7.25 20.14 1.88
N LEU A 21 6.05 19.96 1.31
CA LEU A 21 5.35 21.03 0.56
C LEU A 21 4.10 21.50 1.31
N ARG A 22 3.99 22.82 1.45
CA ARG A 22 3.15 23.53 2.44
C ARG A 22 1.70 23.82 2.00
N GLN A 23 1.25 23.34 0.84
CA GLN A 23 -0.11 23.63 0.34
C GLN A 23 -0.89 22.35 -0.01
N SER A 24 -1.93 22.07 0.80
CA SER A 24 -2.86 20.94 0.64
C SER A 24 -4.01 21.27 -0.32
N TYR A 25 -4.50 20.26 -1.03
CA TYR A 25 -5.64 20.38 -1.95
C TYR A 25 -6.94 20.71 -1.19
N LYS A 26 -7.75 21.66 -1.69
CA LYS A 26 -9.05 22.06 -1.10
C LYS A 26 -10.20 21.76 -2.07
N PHE A 27 -11.33 21.29 -1.56
CA PHE A 27 -12.49 20.95 -2.40
C PHE A 27 -13.52 22.10 -2.47
N PRO A 28 -14.38 22.13 -3.51
CA PRO A 28 -15.48 23.11 -3.62
C PRO A 28 -16.67 22.74 -2.74
N LYS A 29 -17.46 23.74 -2.30
CA LYS A 29 -18.74 23.49 -1.62
C LYS A 29 -19.74 22.80 -2.56
N LYS A 30 -20.67 22.01 -1.99
CA LYS A 30 -21.71 21.25 -2.72
C LYS A 30 -22.48 22.05 -3.79
N SER A 31 -22.65 23.36 -3.61
CA SER A 31 -23.35 24.26 -4.55
C SER A 31 -22.55 24.62 -5.82
N GLU A 32 -21.24 24.38 -5.85
CA GLU A 32 -20.34 24.70 -6.99
C GLU A 32 -19.98 23.45 -7.83
N ALA A 33 -20.50 22.27 -7.44
CA ALA A 33 -20.23 20.99 -8.07
C ALA A 33 -20.72 20.88 -9.54
N GLN A 34 -21.48 21.87 -10.03
CA GLN A 34 -22.00 21.91 -11.40
C GLN A 34 -20.92 22.16 -12.47
N ASN A 35 -19.71 22.60 -12.09
CA ASN A 35 -18.53 22.66 -12.97
C ASN A 35 -17.34 21.84 -12.45
N SER A 36 -17.62 20.63 -11.96
CA SER A 36 -16.68 19.73 -11.28
C SER A 36 -15.32 19.57 -11.97
N LYS A 37 -15.28 19.55 -13.32
CA LYS A 37 -14.05 19.34 -14.08
C LYS A 37 -13.06 20.49 -13.99
N GLN A 38 -13.54 21.72 -14.13
CA GLN A 38 -12.69 22.90 -14.16
C GLN A 38 -12.13 23.21 -12.76
N HIS A 39 -12.95 22.98 -11.72
CA HIS A 39 -12.56 23.19 -10.34
C HIS A 39 -11.46 22.22 -9.87
N TYR A 40 -11.55 20.92 -10.18
CA TYR A 40 -10.50 19.99 -9.76
C TYR A 40 -9.19 20.25 -10.51
N LEU A 41 -9.23 20.58 -11.80
CA LEU A 41 -8.03 20.94 -12.57
C LEU A 41 -7.33 22.17 -11.99
N GLU A 42 -8.10 23.15 -11.53
CA GLU A 42 -7.59 24.36 -10.86
C GLU A 42 -7.00 24.06 -9.47
N GLN A 43 -7.58 23.13 -8.71
CA GLN A 43 -7.03 22.72 -7.41
C GLN A 43 -5.83 21.79 -7.55
N THR A 44 -5.81 20.94 -8.58
CA THR A 44 -4.65 20.11 -8.95
C THR A 44 -3.47 20.98 -9.36
N SER A 45 -3.68 22.07 -10.11
CA SER A 45 -2.61 22.98 -10.50
C SER A 45 -2.03 23.78 -9.32
N ARG A 46 -2.82 24.00 -8.26
CA ARG A 46 -2.41 24.66 -7.01
C ARG A 46 -1.61 23.76 -6.06
N SER A 47 -1.87 22.45 -6.05
CA SER A 47 -1.14 21.51 -5.18
C SER A 47 0.20 21.12 -5.80
N GLU A 48 1.28 21.75 -5.35
CA GLU A 48 2.65 21.43 -5.76
C GLU A 48 2.99 19.94 -5.52
N LYS A 49 2.52 19.38 -4.39
CA LYS A 49 2.67 17.96 -4.06
C LYS A 49 1.98 17.06 -5.08
N LEU A 50 0.75 17.36 -5.47
CA LEU A 50 0.02 16.56 -6.44
C LEU A 50 0.65 16.68 -7.83
N ARG A 51 1.14 17.86 -8.22
CA ARG A 51 1.88 18.06 -9.48
C ARG A 51 3.14 17.21 -9.55
N HIS A 52 3.97 17.27 -8.51
CA HIS A 52 5.18 16.45 -8.42
C HIS A 52 4.87 14.95 -8.53
N VAL A 53 3.77 14.50 -7.91
CA VAL A 53 3.29 13.11 -7.99
C VAL A 53 2.83 12.76 -9.40
N ILE A 54 2.03 13.62 -10.05
CA ILE A 54 1.56 13.42 -11.42
C ILE A 54 2.75 13.31 -12.39
N GLU A 55 3.73 14.21 -12.27
CA GLU A 55 4.93 14.21 -13.11
C GLU A 55 5.80 12.97 -12.84
N THR A 56 6.03 12.64 -11.56
CA THR A 56 6.81 11.47 -11.13
C THR A 56 6.27 10.16 -11.69
N PHE A 57 4.96 9.94 -11.61
CA PHE A 57 4.32 8.69 -12.03
C PHE A 57 3.82 8.74 -13.48
N GLY A 58 3.88 9.90 -14.14
CA GLY A 58 3.35 10.13 -15.48
C GLY A 58 1.84 9.89 -15.54
N LEU A 59 1.09 10.42 -14.57
CA LEU A 59 -0.36 10.25 -14.53
C LEU A 59 -1.02 11.10 -15.60
N THR A 60 -2.01 10.53 -16.29
CA THR A 60 -2.83 11.26 -17.25
C THR A 60 -3.98 11.98 -16.55
N ASP A 61 -4.53 13.03 -17.15
CA ASP A 61 -5.69 13.74 -16.62
C ASP A 61 -6.87 12.80 -16.35
N LYS A 62 -7.08 11.80 -17.23
CA LYS A 62 -8.11 10.77 -17.03
C LYS A 62 -7.88 9.94 -15.76
N GLN A 63 -6.62 9.63 -15.43
CA GLN A 63 -6.28 8.89 -14.20
C GLN A 63 -6.48 9.77 -12.96
N VAL A 64 -6.12 11.06 -13.03
CA VAL A 64 -6.37 12.01 -11.95
C VAL A 64 -7.87 12.18 -11.70
N GLU A 65 -8.66 12.30 -12.76
CA GLU A 65 -10.14 12.36 -12.67
C GLU A 65 -10.72 11.10 -12.01
N ARG A 66 -10.16 9.92 -12.31
CA ARG A 66 -10.58 8.67 -11.66
C ARG A 66 -10.26 8.65 -10.17
N PHE A 67 -9.07 9.09 -9.76
CA PHE A 67 -8.77 9.24 -8.34
C PHE A 67 -9.73 10.20 -7.65
N HIS A 68 -10.07 11.32 -8.28
CA HIS A 68 -11.03 12.28 -7.74
C HIS A 68 -12.42 11.64 -7.54
N LYS A 69 -12.91 10.88 -8.53
CA LYS A 69 -14.17 10.12 -8.42
C LYS A 69 -14.13 9.11 -7.28
N SER A 70 -13.02 8.39 -7.11
CA SER A 70 -12.85 7.44 -6.00
C SER A 70 -12.82 8.13 -4.64
N PHE A 71 -12.12 9.26 -4.52
CA PHE A 71 -12.10 10.06 -3.30
C PHE A 71 -13.49 10.57 -2.93
N PHE A 72 -14.24 11.08 -3.91
CA PHE A 72 -15.62 11.53 -3.72
C PHE A 72 -16.55 10.40 -3.28
N ARG A 73 -16.35 9.18 -3.81
CA ARG A 73 -17.08 8.00 -3.33
C ARG A 73 -16.78 7.70 -1.87
N CYS A 74 -15.54 7.84 -1.41
CA CYS A 74 -15.18 7.70 0.00
C CYS A 74 -15.85 8.78 0.85
N GLN A 75 -15.86 10.04 0.41
CA GLN A 75 -16.54 11.13 1.14
C GLN A 75 -18.02 10.81 1.39
N ASN A 76 -18.71 10.22 0.41
CA ASN A 76 -20.12 9.85 0.52
C ASN A 76 -20.39 8.64 1.44
N GLN A 77 -19.37 7.97 1.97
CA GLN A 77 -19.53 6.91 2.99
C GLN A 77 -19.57 7.47 4.42
N GLU A 78 -19.28 8.76 4.58
CA GLU A 78 -19.33 9.41 5.89
C GLU A 78 -20.75 9.94 6.13
N ASN A 79 -21.34 9.57 7.28
CA ASN A 79 -22.61 10.11 7.75
C ASN A 79 -22.43 11.55 8.26
N ARG A 80 -21.82 12.43 7.46
CA ARG A 80 -21.62 13.84 7.80
C ARG A 80 -22.69 14.69 7.15
N THR A 81 -23.28 15.56 7.96
CA THR A 81 -24.22 16.59 7.54
C THR A 81 -23.55 17.70 6.74
N GLU A 82 -22.25 17.92 6.96
CA GLU A 82 -21.44 18.95 6.31
C GLU A 82 -20.43 18.37 5.33
N TYR A 83 -20.19 19.12 4.25
CA TYR A 83 -19.17 18.81 3.26
C TYR A 83 -17.77 18.95 3.88
N SER A 84 -16.93 17.93 3.74
CA SER A 84 -15.57 17.91 4.28
C SER A 84 -14.54 17.71 3.18
N ASP A 85 -13.48 18.52 3.18
CA ASP A 85 -12.38 18.45 2.20
C ASP A 85 -11.44 17.25 2.42
N CYS A 86 -11.71 16.44 3.45
CA CYS A 86 -10.95 15.25 3.79
C CYS A 86 -11.85 14.02 3.94
N ILE A 87 -11.21 12.85 3.90
CA ILE A 87 -11.82 11.56 4.21
C ILE A 87 -11.08 10.92 5.38
N THR A 88 -11.72 9.95 6.01
CA THR A 88 -11.11 9.08 7.02
C THR A 88 -10.68 7.74 6.41
N ILE A 89 -9.77 7.03 7.09
CA ILE A 89 -9.41 5.67 6.68
C ILE A 89 -10.64 4.73 6.66
N THR A 90 -11.54 4.92 7.62
CA THR A 90 -12.78 4.14 7.74
C THR A 90 -13.68 4.30 6.52
N SER A 91 -13.77 5.50 5.94
CA SER A 91 -14.59 5.72 4.75
C SER A 91 -14.01 5.10 3.48
N ILE A 92 -12.67 4.95 3.41
CA ILE A 92 -12.02 4.17 2.36
C ILE A 92 -12.40 2.69 2.48
N PHE A 93 -12.27 2.09 3.66
CA PHE A 93 -12.62 0.69 3.89
C PHE A 93 -14.11 0.40 3.62
N LYS A 94 -15.01 1.31 4.03
CA LYS A 94 -16.44 1.24 3.67
C LYS A 94 -16.67 1.31 2.16
N ALA A 95 -15.98 2.21 1.46
CA ALA A 95 -16.17 2.40 0.03
C ALA A 95 -15.76 1.18 -0.82
N ILE A 96 -14.80 0.38 -0.33
CA ILE A 96 -14.36 -0.87 -0.98
C ILE A 96 -15.02 -2.13 -0.42
N ASP A 97 -15.95 -1.96 0.53
CA ASP A 97 -16.65 -3.04 1.24
C ASP A 97 -15.67 -4.05 1.86
N GLU A 98 -14.72 -3.55 2.67
CA GLU A 98 -13.77 -4.38 3.41
C GLU A 98 -13.72 -4.02 4.90
N ILE A 99 -13.51 -5.04 5.71
CA ILE A 99 -13.31 -4.88 7.16
C ILE A 99 -11.82 -4.59 7.42
N PRO A 100 -11.48 -3.46 8.05
CA PRO A 100 -10.09 -3.15 8.36
C PRO A 100 -9.54 -4.09 9.43
N SER A 101 -8.26 -4.41 9.33
CA SER A 101 -7.45 -5.02 10.39
C SER A 101 -6.33 -4.06 10.77
N LYS A 102 -5.70 -4.26 11.93
CA LYS A 102 -4.60 -3.39 12.37
C LYS A 102 -3.47 -3.33 11.33
N ILE A 103 -3.10 -4.48 10.76
CA ILE A 103 -2.06 -4.53 9.72
C ILE A 103 -2.47 -3.80 8.43
N THR A 104 -3.72 -3.92 7.98
CA THR A 104 -4.14 -3.26 6.73
C THR A 104 -4.23 -1.74 6.89
N ILE A 105 -4.68 -1.27 8.07
CA ILE A 105 -4.63 0.16 8.41
C ILE A 105 -3.17 0.64 8.43
N GLN A 106 -2.28 -0.10 9.10
CA GLN A 106 -0.87 0.25 9.18
C GLN A 106 -0.20 0.30 7.80
N MET A 107 -0.51 -0.66 6.91
CA MET A 107 0.04 -0.69 5.55
C MET A 107 -0.35 0.55 4.74
N LEU A 108 -1.57 1.07 4.95
CA LEU A 108 -2.04 2.27 4.26
C LEU A 108 -1.52 3.55 4.90
N LEU A 109 -1.73 3.74 6.20
CA LEU A 109 -1.42 5.00 6.87
C LEU A 109 0.08 5.14 7.20
N LYS A 110 0.80 4.04 7.34
CA LYS A 110 2.19 3.98 7.77
C LYS A 110 2.45 4.83 9.03
N SER A 111 3.07 5.99 8.86
CA SER A 111 3.42 6.92 9.94
C SER A 111 2.57 8.19 9.95
N LYS A 112 1.49 8.26 9.16
CA LYS A 112 0.61 9.44 9.13
C LYS A 112 -0.09 9.59 10.47
N THR A 113 0.04 10.78 11.04
CA THR A 113 -0.65 11.18 12.25
C THR A 113 -1.91 11.95 11.89
N GLY A 114 -3.05 11.57 12.48
CA GLY A 114 -4.34 12.23 12.30
C GLY A 114 -5.28 11.49 11.34
N ASP A 115 -6.57 11.60 11.63
CA ASP A 115 -7.62 10.79 10.99
C ASP A 115 -8.13 11.37 9.66
N CYS A 116 -7.69 12.59 9.31
CA CYS A 116 -8.07 13.29 8.09
C CYS A 116 -7.05 13.07 6.97
N ILE A 117 -7.54 12.63 5.82
CA ILE A 117 -6.78 12.37 4.59
C ILE A 117 -7.30 13.32 3.52
N CYS A 118 -6.49 14.29 3.08
CA CYS A 118 -6.84 15.14 1.94
C CYS A 118 -6.56 14.44 0.60
N PHE A 119 -7.01 15.02 -0.52
CA PHE A 119 -6.92 14.37 -1.83
C PHE A 119 -5.50 14.01 -2.24
N ASP A 120 -4.54 14.93 -2.08
CA ASP A 120 -3.15 14.68 -2.43
C ASP A 120 -2.51 13.60 -1.54
N GLU A 121 -2.90 13.51 -0.27
CA GLU A 121 -2.50 12.41 0.61
C GLU A 121 -3.11 11.08 0.19
N PHE A 122 -4.40 11.08 -0.19
CA PHE A 122 -5.05 9.89 -0.72
C PHE A 122 -4.34 9.38 -1.97
N VAL A 123 -4.04 10.25 -2.94
CA VAL A 123 -3.35 9.85 -4.17
C VAL A 123 -1.96 9.28 -3.85
N VAL A 124 -1.17 9.97 -3.01
CA VAL A 124 0.16 9.48 -2.60
C VAL A 124 0.07 8.14 -1.87
N MET A 125 -0.87 8.00 -0.94
CA MET A 125 -1.07 6.79 -0.16
C MET A 125 -1.45 5.61 -1.06
N ILE A 126 -2.44 5.80 -1.94
CA ILE A 126 -2.90 4.76 -2.86
C ILE A 126 -1.81 4.38 -3.85
N LEU A 127 -1.08 5.34 -4.45
CA LEU A 127 0.05 5.04 -5.34
C LEU A 127 1.15 4.28 -4.61
N SER A 128 1.51 4.74 -3.40
CA SER A 128 2.58 4.12 -2.61
C SER A 128 2.25 2.67 -2.30
N PHE A 129 1.02 2.37 -1.90
CA PHE A 129 0.58 1.02 -1.54
C PHE A 129 0.29 0.13 -2.77
N CYS A 130 -0.43 0.64 -3.76
CA CYS A 130 -0.83 -0.15 -4.94
C CYS A 130 0.33 -0.47 -5.88
N LEU A 131 1.46 0.24 -5.79
CA LEU A 131 2.67 -0.05 -6.56
C LEU A 131 3.69 -0.92 -5.81
N MET A 132 3.40 -1.31 -4.56
CA MET A 132 4.29 -2.22 -3.83
C MET A 132 4.31 -3.58 -4.51
N SER A 133 5.53 -4.07 -4.75
CA SER A 133 5.78 -5.45 -5.10
C SER A 133 5.46 -6.39 -3.94
N LYS A 134 5.27 -7.67 -4.25
CA LYS A 134 5.08 -8.72 -3.25
C LYS A 134 6.18 -8.72 -2.19
N VAL A 135 7.44 -8.52 -2.60
CA VAL A 135 8.59 -8.49 -1.68
C VAL A 135 8.57 -7.25 -0.79
N GLU A 136 8.20 -6.08 -1.33
CA GLU A 136 8.03 -4.87 -0.53
C GLU A 136 6.89 -5.02 0.51
N ILE A 137 5.76 -5.66 0.15
CA ILE A 137 4.68 -5.96 1.10
C ILE A 137 5.16 -6.90 2.20
N LEU A 138 5.87 -7.97 1.84
CA LEU A 138 6.43 -8.90 2.81
C LEU A 138 7.41 -8.21 3.76
N LYS A 139 8.25 -7.33 3.23
CA LYS A 139 9.22 -6.60 4.05
C LYS A 139 8.54 -5.62 4.99
N GLU A 140 7.53 -4.89 4.54
CA GLU A 140 6.80 -3.96 5.42
C GLU A 140 5.98 -4.71 6.49
N ALA A 141 5.44 -5.88 6.17
CA ALA A 141 4.78 -6.74 7.15
C ALA A 141 5.79 -7.28 8.19
N PHE A 142 6.97 -7.70 7.74
CA PHE A 142 8.06 -8.11 8.62
C PHE A 142 8.49 -6.98 9.55
N ASP A 143 8.79 -5.80 8.99
CA ASP A 143 9.23 -4.61 9.74
C ASP A 143 8.16 -4.07 10.69
N TYR A 144 6.88 -4.39 10.45
CA TYR A 144 5.81 -4.06 11.38
C TYR A 144 5.78 -5.01 12.59
N CYS A 145 6.23 -6.25 12.43
CA CYS A 145 6.25 -7.24 13.51
C CYS A 145 7.51 -7.14 14.35
N ASP A 146 8.65 -6.87 13.70
CA ASP A 146 9.93 -6.54 14.34
C ASP A 146 9.83 -5.16 15.00
N GLU A 147 9.20 -5.11 16.18
CA GLU A 147 8.86 -3.87 16.88
C GLU A 147 10.13 -3.18 17.39
N ASP A 148 11.08 -3.99 17.85
CA ASP A 148 12.35 -3.54 18.41
C ASP A 148 13.41 -3.21 17.34
N GLY A 149 13.21 -3.67 16.11
CA GLY A 149 14.08 -3.40 14.97
C GLY A 149 15.37 -4.22 14.99
N SER A 150 15.36 -5.39 15.62
CA SER A 150 16.48 -6.33 15.70
C SER A 150 16.86 -6.90 14.34
N GLY A 151 15.95 -6.87 13.37
CA GLY A 151 16.09 -7.54 12.07
C GLY A 151 15.61 -8.99 12.07
N PHE A 152 15.07 -9.47 13.20
CA PHE A 152 14.50 -10.79 13.42
C PHE A 152 13.13 -10.64 14.08
N ILE A 153 12.27 -11.64 13.96
CA ILE A 153 11.00 -11.70 14.69
C ILE A 153 11.13 -12.74 15.79
N ASP A 154 11.04 -12.31 17.04
CA ASP A 154 11.08 -13.20 18.18
C ASP A 154 9.73 -13.91 18.44
N GLU A 155 9.72 -14.81 19.44
CA GLU A 155 8.52 -15.54 19.82
C GLU A 155 7.32 -14.62 20.15
N ASN A 156 7.57 -13.51 20.86
CA ASN A 156 6.52 -12.60 21.31
C ASN A 156 5.99 -11.78 20.14
N GLU A 157 6.87 -11.26 19.30
CA GLU A 157 6.53 -10.53 18.08
C GLU A 157 5.74 -11.40 17.11
N PHE A 158 6.10 -12.68 16.99
CA PHE A 158 5.35 -13.64 16.17
C PHE A 158 3.94 -13.91 16.73
N LYS A 159 3.75 -13.94 18.07
CA LYS A 159 2.40 -14.01 18.68
C LYS A 159 1.56 -12.80 18.30
N VAL A 160 2.13 -11.61 18.38
CA VAL A 160 1.44 -10.37 18.04
C VAL A 160 1.03 -10.35 16.57
N LEU A 161 1.90 -10.80 15.65
CA LEU A 161 1.58 -10.96 14.23
C LEU A 161 0.35 -11.84 14.04
N LEU A 162 0.32 -13.05 14.62
CA LEU A 162 -0.78 -13.99 14.40
C LEU A 162 -2.13 -13.45 14.90
N HIS A 163 -2.14 -12.71 16.01
CA HIS A 163 -3.33 -12.05 16.53
C HIS A 163 -3.76 -10.82 15.73
N THR A 164 -2.79 -10.09 15.16
CA THR A 164 -3.03 -8.84 14.43
C THR A 164 -3.53 -9.10 13.01
N VAL A 165 -3.05 -10.20 12.42
CA VAL A 165 -3.28 -10.52 11.03
C VAL A 165 -4.56 -11.33 10.81
N ASN A 166 -4.92 -12.21 11.75
CA ASN A 166 -6.06 -13.10 11.58
C ASN A 166 -7.15 -12.86 12.64
N GLN A 167 -8.36 -12.53 12.19
CA GLN A 167 -9.57 -12.59 13.03
C GLN A 167 -10.04 -14.04 13.25
N VAL A 168 -9.45 -15.01 12.54
CA VAL A 168 -9.73 -16.45 12.62
C VAL A 168 -8.42 -17.17 12.99
N PRO A 169 -8.38 -18.03 14.00
CA PRO A 169 -7.17 -18.75 14.36
C PRO A 169 -6.75 -19.70 13.23
N LEU A 170 -5.76 -19.30 12.42
CA LEU A 170 -5.19 -20.13 11.35
C LEU A 170 -4.42 -21.33 11.88
N PHE A 171 -3.90 -21.22 13.11
CA PHE A 171 -3.16 -22.27 13.79
C PHE A 171 -4.02 -22.83 14.93
N PRO A 172 -4.69 -23.97 14.75
CA PRO A 172 -5.39 -24.61 15.83
C PRO A 172 -4.39 -25.09 16.89
N ARG A 173 -4.55 -24.55 18.10
CA ARG A 173 -4.05 -25.04 19.39
C ARG A 173 -2.58 -24.92 19.78
N ASN A 174 -1.57 -24.87 18.91
CA ASN A 174 -0.17 -24.73 19.39
C ASN A 174 0.63 -23.68 18.59
N PHE A 175 0.72 -22.47 19.15
CA PHE A 175 1.62 -21.41 18.68
C PHE A 175 3.08 -21.91 18.55
N THR A 176 3.53 -22.76 19.47
CA THR A 176 4.84 -23.40 19.47
C THR A 176 5.10 -24.23 18.21
N ASN A 177 4.07 -24.87 17.66
CA ASN A 177 4.19 -25.63 16.42
C ASN A 177 4.31 -24.69 15.21
N ALA A 178 3.66 -23.51 15.24
CA ALA A 178 3.78 -22.54 14.16
C ALA A 178 5.17 -21.90 14.11
N LEU A 179 5.76 -21.62 15.27
CA LEU A 179 7.15 -21.13 15.37
C LEU A 179 8.13 -22.20 14.88
N GLN A 180 8.00 -23.45 15.31
CA GLN A 180 8.85 -24.55 14.82
C GLN A 180 8.73 -24.82 13.32
N ILE A 181 7.60 -24.44 12.70
CA ILE A 181 7.42 -24.53 11.24
C ILE A 181 8.06 -23.31 10.54
N ALA A 182 8.15 -22.17 11.22
CA ALA A 182 8.66 -20.92 10.68
C ALA A 182 10.20 -20.82 10.79
N ASP A 183 10.74 -21.21 11.94
CA ASP A 183 12.16 -21.25 12.29
C ASP A 183 12.77 -22.53 11.70
N GLU A 184 13.30 -22.44 10.47
CA GLU A 184 13.85 -23.59 9.75
C GLU A 184 15.26 -23.95 10.25
N ASN A 185 16.00 -22.96 10.76
CA ASN A 185 17.38 -23.10 11.19
C ASN A 185 17.51 -23.49 12.69
N GLY A 186 16.46 -23.34 13.49
CA GLY A 186 16.37 -23.69 14.91
C GLY A 186 17.04 -22.70 15.86
N ASP A 187 17.24 -21.44 15.46
CA ASP A 187 17.89 -20.40 16.26
C ASP A 187 16.94 -19.68 17.24
N GLY A 188 15.65 -20.01 17.18
CA GLY A 188 14.61 -19.48 18.06
C GLY A 188 14.06 -18.12 17.63
N VAL A 189 14.49 -17.59 16.49
CA VAL A 189 13.95 -16.36 15.89
C VAL A 189 13.55 -16.62 14.43
N ILE A 190 12.85 -15.67 13.81
CA ILE A 190 12.47 -15.76 12.38
C ILE A 190 13.17 -14.64 11.63
N ASP A 191 14.05 -14.98 10.70
CA ASP A 191 14.64 -14.01 9.78
C ASP A 191 13.72 -13.66 8.59
N PHE A 192 14.15 -12.74 7.73
CA PHE A 192 13.33 -12.32 6.59
C PHE A 192 13.18 -13.41 5.51
N ASP A 193 14.16 -14.29 5.33
CA ASP A 193 14.10 -15.42 4.39
C ASP A 193 13.10 -16.48 4.88
N GLU A 194 13.13 -16.80 6.17
CA GLU A 194 12.18 -17.67 6.86
C GLU A 194 10.76 -17.09 6.84
N PHE A 195 10.59 -15.79 7.07
CA PHE A 195 9.30 -15.13 6.94
C PHE A 195 8.72 -15.25 5.51
N LYS A 196 9.57 -15.17 4.47
CA LYS A 196 9.13 -15.41 3.08
C LYS A 196 8.74 -16.87 2.86
N ALA A 197 9.48 -17.82 3.41
CA ALA A 197 9.16 -19.24 3.34
C ALA A 197 7.81 -19.53 4.03
N LEU A 198 7.61 -18.95 5.21
CA LEU A 198 6.38 -19.03 5.98
C LEU A 198 5.18 -18.47 5.19
N HIS A 199 5.31 -17.31 4.54
CA HIS A 199 4.25 -16.78 3.67
C HIS A 199 3.98 -17.69 2.45
N ARG A 200 4.99 -18.34 1.87
CA ARG A 200 4.78 -19.31 0.78
C ARG A 200 3.99 -20.52 1.26
N ARG A 201 4.26 -21.00 2.48
CA ARG A 201 3.55 -22.13 3.10
C ARG A 201 2.14 -21.77 3.55
N PHE A 202 1.95 -20.56 4.09
CA PHE A 202 0.67 -20.05 4.59
C PHE A 202 0.32 -18.69 3.97
N PRO A 203 -0.10 -18.65 2.68
CA PRO A 203 -0.43 -17.39 2.01
C PRO A 203 -1.57 -16.60 2.66
N ILE A 204 -2.47 -17.32 3.34
CA ILE A 204 -3.63 -16.77 4.04
C ILE A 204 -3.23 -15.78 5.16
N MET A 205 -2.02 -15.90 5.72
CA MET A 205 -1.50 -14.95 6.70
C MET A 205 -1.58 -13.53 6.15
N LEU A 206 -0.86 -13.21 5.07
CA LEU A 206 -0.83 -11.84 4.56
C LEU A 206 -1.95 -11.53 3.54
N PHE A 207 -2.88 -12.46 3.35
CA PHE A 207 -4.00 -12.30 2.42
C PHE A 207 -4.79 -11.00 2.62
N PRO A 208 -5.11 -10.53 3.85
CA PRO A 208 -5.82 -9.27 4.02
C PRO A 208 -5.13 -8.07 3.36
N ILE A 209 -3.79 -8.04 3.35
CA ILE A 209 -3.02 -6.96 2.73
C ILE A 209 -3.11 -7.03 1.20
N PHE A 210 -2.94 -8.23 0.64
CA PHE A 210 -3.02 -8.41 -0.81
C PHE A 210 -4.43 -8.20 -1.35
N LEU A 211 -5.46 -8.66 -0.64
CA LEU A 211 -6.85 -8.39 -0.96
C LEU A 211 -7.13 -6.88 -0.95
N LEU A 212 -6.65 -6.17 0.08
CA LEU A 212 -6.78 -4.73 0.15
C LEU A 212 -6.11 -4.05 -1.06
N GLN A 213 -4.91 -4.49 -1.45
CA GLN A 213 -4.19 -3.94 -2.60
C GLN A 213 -5.00 -4.11 -3.89
N GLU A 214 -5.52 -5.30 -4.15
CA GLU A 214 -6.34 -5.59 -5.33
C GLU A 214 -7.64 -4.77 -5.33
N LYS A 215 -8.36 -4.72 -4.20
CA LYS A 215 -9.59 -3.95 -4.06
C LYS A 215 -9.37 -2.47 -4.31
N LEU A 216 -8.31 -1.89 -3.77
CA LEU A 216 -7.96 -0.48 -3.99
C LEU A 216 -7.54 -0.22 -5.43
N GLN A 217 -6.81 -1.15 -6.06
CA GLN A 217 -6.46 -1.05 -7.47
C GLN A 217 -7.72 -1.02 -8.35
N ALA A 218 -8.65 -1.95 -8.12
CA ALA A 218 -9.93 -2.02 -8.84
C ALA A 218 -10.81 -0.78 -8.59
N PHE A 219 -10.91 -0.33 -7.34
CA PHE A 219 -11.73 0.81 -6.92
C PHE A 219 -11.27 2.16 -7.49
N THR A 220 -9.96 2.31 -7.76
CA THR A 220 -9.37 3.56 -8.25
C THR A 220 -9.23 3.60 -9.77
N LEU A 221 -8.10 3.10 -10.28
CA LEU A 221 -7.76 3.18 -11.70
C LEU A 221 -8.09 1.91 -12.50
N GLY A 222 -8.46 0.82 -11.83
CA GLY A 222 -8.68 -0.49 -12.45
C GLY A 222 -7.38 -1.20 -12.83
N GLU A 223 -7.46 -2.53 -12.98
CA GLU A 223 -6.30 -3.43 -13.18
C GLU A 223 -5.36 -2.95 -14.31
N GLN A 224 -5.91 -2.63 -15.48
CA GLN A 224 -5.10 -2.23 -16.65
C GLN A 224 -4.27 -0.96 -16.41
N SER A 225 -4.89 0.10 -15.88
CA SER A 225 -4.18 1.35 -15.60
C SER A 225 -3.05 1.15 -14.60
N TRP A 226 -3.25 0.30 -13.59
CA TRP A 226 -2.24 0.01 -12.58
C TRP A 226 -1.08 -0.81 -13.14
N VAL A 227 -1.36 -1.75 -14.05
CA VAL A 227 -0.32 -2.48 -14.78
C VAL A 227 0.53 -1.50 -15.60
N GLU A 228 -0.09 -0.58 -16.35
CA GLU A 228 0.64 0.41 -17.15
C GLU A 228 1.53 1.33 -16.30
N ILE A 229 1.03 1.81 -15.16
CA ILE A 229 1.80 2.65 -14.24
C ILE A 229 2.95 1.81 -13.64
N GLY A 230 2.68 0.58 -13.21
CA GLY A 230 3.69 -0.33 -12.65
C GLY A 230 4.83 -0.62 -13.63
N GLU A 231 4.50 -0.94 -14.88
CA GLU A 231 5.48 -1.16 -15.95
C GLU A 231 6.32 0.10 -16.23
N ARG A 232 5.71 1.29 -16.16
CA ARG A 232 6.43 2.56 -16.33
C ARG A 232 7.41 2.80 -15.19
N VAL A 233 6.97 2.62 -13.95
CA VAL A 233 7.79 2.80 -12.74
C VAL A 233 8.96 1.81 -12.72
N GLU A 234 8.72 0.52 -13.02
CA GLU A 234 9.78 -0.48 -12.99
C GLU A 234 10.80 -0.28 -14.12
N ARG A 235 10.37 0.17 -15.30
CA ARG A 235 11.29 0.60 -16.36
C ARG A 235 12.18 1.76 -15.90
N GLY A 236 11.61 2.74 -15.20
CA GLY A 236 12.36 3.84 -14.60
C GLY A 236 13.38 3.35 -13.57
N ARG A 237 12.98 2.47 -12.65
CA ARG A 237 13.86 1.84 -11.64
C ARG A 237 14.99 1.04 -12.29
N THR A 238 14.66 0.22 -13.29
CA THR A 238 15.64 -0.61 -14.01
C THR A 238 16.67 0.25 -14.73
N ARG A 239 16.22 1.29 -15.45
CA ARG A 239 17.12 2.26 -16.10
C ARG A 239 18.04 2.92 -15.09
N TRP A 240 17.48 3.42 -13.99
CA TRP A 240 18.26 4.06 -12.94
C TRP A 240 19.32 3.11 -12.36
N ARG A 241 18.96 1.88 -11.99
CA ARG A 241 19.91 0.86 -11.49
C ARG A 241 21.02 0.58 -12.50
N TYR A 242 20.67 0.42 -13.77
CA TYR A 242 21.62 0.20 -14.84
C TYR A 242 22.61 1.36 -14.97
N THR A 243 22.12 2.60 -15.01
CA THR A 243 22.97 3.79 -15.14
C THR A 243 23.87 3.99 -13.93
N GLN A 244 23.41 3.66 -12.72
CA GLN A 244 24.27 3.71 -11.53
C GLN A 244 25.42 2.68 -11.59
N LEU A 245 25.15 1.47 -12.09
CA LEU A 245 26.15 0.41 -12.18
C LEU A 245 27.13 0.59 -13.35
N HIS A 246 26.67 1.17 -14.45
CA HIS A 246 27.41 1.18 -15.73
C HIS A 246 27.77 2.58 -16.23
N GLY A 247 27.31 3.66 -15.59
CA GLY A 247 27.58 5.04 -15.99
C GLY A 247 26.95 5.49 -17.32
N MET A 248 26.11 4.64 -17.93
CA MET A 248 25.47 4.91 -19.23
C MET A 248 24.00 4.48 -19.23
N ASN A 249 23.25 4.89 -20.26
CA ASN A 249 21.90 4.38 -20.46
C ASN A 249 21.92 2.90 -20.87
N PRO A 250 20.92 2.10 -20.46
CA PRO A 250 20.80 0.73 -20.94
C PRO A 250 20.69 0.70 -22.47
N PRO A 251 21.30 -0.30 -23.13
CA PRO A 251 21.14 -0.51 -24.57
C PRO A 251 19.66 -0.50 -24.95
N SER A 252 19.34 -0.05 -26.17
CA SER A 252 17.96 0.01 -26.68
C SER A 252 17.33 -1.39 -26.70
N GLN A 253 16.69 -1.78 -25.60
CA GLN A 253 16.10 -3.11 -25.46
C GLN A 253 14.80 -3.20 -26.29
N LYS A 254 14.88 -3.82 -27.47
CA LYS A 254 13.70 -4.43 -28.09
C LYS A 254 13.26 -5.59 -27.19
N LYS A 255 12.14 -5.38 -26.47
CA LYS A 255 11.41 -6.39 -25.70
C LYS A 255 12.21 -7.13 -24.63
N LEU A 256 12.66 -6.44 -23.58
CA LEU A 256 12.86 -7.11 -22.29
C LEU A 256 11.52 -7.27 -21.56
N ILE A 257 10.52 -7.88 -22.19
CA ILE A 257 9.29 -8.28 -21.52
C ILE A 257 9.56 -9.64 -20.86
N ARG A 258 10.36 -9.64 -19.79
CA ARG A 258 10.17 -10.67 -18.77
C ARG A 258 9.08 -10.14 -17.87
N ARG A 259 7.91 -10.80 -17.92
CA ARG A 259 6.72 -10.61 -17.08
C ARG A 259 7.07 -10.10 -15.67
N VAL A 260 7.17 -8.80 -15.51
CA VAL A 260 7.18 -8.14 -14.21
C VAL A 260 5.92 -7.29 -14.21
N THR A 261 5.20 -7.32 -13.09
CA THR A 261 3.86 -6.74 -12.87
C THR A 261 2.66 -7.46 -13.48
N LYS A 262 2.65 -8.80 -13.52
CA LYS A 262 1.48 -9.44 -12.91
C LYS A 262 1.82 -9.58 -11.44
N LEU A 263 1.25 -8.73 -10.58
CA LEU A 263 1.07 -9.13 -9.18
C LEU A 263 0.52 -10.56 -9.25
N PRO A 264 1.13 -11.55 -8.59
CA PRO A 264 0.61 -12.90 -8.65
C PRO A 264 -0.85 -12.79 -8.23
N ARG A 265 -1.78 -13.05 -9.16
CA ARG A 265 -3.16 -13.38 -8.79
C ARG A 265 -2.97 -14.45 -7.74
N LEU A 266 -3.29 -14.16 -6.49
CA LEU A 266 -3.19 -15.16 -5.45
C LEU A 266 -4.03 -16.31 -5.98
N ALA A 267 -3.39 -17.45 -6.25
CA ALA A 267 -3.95 -18.53 -7.04
C ALA A 267 -5.15 -19.23 -6.35
N ASP A 268 -5.76 -18.60 -5.35
CA ASP A 268 -6.80 -19.15 -4.49
C ASP A 268 -7.67 -18.04 -3.84
N HIS A 269 -7.95 -16.94 -4.55
CA HIS A 269 -8.90 -15.90 -4.06
C HIS A 269 -10.24 -16.50 -3.63
N ASP A 270 -10.75 -17.49 -4.37
CA ASP A 270 -12.01 -18.15 -4.07
C ASP A 270 -11.90 -19.10 -2.86
N LYS A 271 -10.80 -19.85 -2.71
CA LYS A 271 -10.59 -20.72 -1.54
C LYS A 271 -10.41 -19.92 -0.25
N VAL A 272 -9.64 -18.83 -0.30
CA VAL A 272 -9.41 -17.99 0.89
C VAL A 272 -10.67 -17.18 1.26
N ARG A 273 -11.46 -16.75 0.27
CA ARG A 273 -12.77 -16.12 0.50
C ARG A 273 -13.76 -17.11 1.13
N ALA A 274 -13.77 -18.37 0.69
CA ALA A 274 -14.61 -19.42 1.28
C ALA A 274 -14.25 -19.70 2.75
N ILE A 275 -12.95 -19.73 3.10
CA ILE A 275 -12.48 -19.90 4.49
C ILE A 275 -12.93 -18.70 5.36
N ARG A 276 -12.79 -17.45 4.89
CA ARG A 276 -13.17 -16.26 5.66
C ARG A 276 -14.68 -16.13 5.88
N GLN A 277 -15.50 -16.71 4.98
CA GLN A 277 -16.96 -16.74 5.11
C GLN A 277 -17.48 -17.95 5.89
N GLY A 278 -16.60 -18.79 6.45
CA GLY A 278 -16.99 -20.02 7.14
C GLY A 278 -17.69 -21.04 6.24
N ARG A 279 -17.39 -21.03 4.94
CA ARG A 279 -18.01 -21.90 3.93
C ARG A 279 -17.22 -23.19 3.66
N ILE A 280 -16.20 -23.47 4.46
CA ILE A 280 -15.43 -24.73 4.48
C ILE A 280 -15.25 -25.15 5.94
#